data_AF-A0A5K1JT89-F1
#
_entry.id   AF-A0A5K1JT89-F1
#
_cell.length_a   1.000
_cell.length_b   1.000
_cell.length_c   1.000
_cell.angle_alpha   90.00
_cell.angle_beta   90.00
_cell.angle_gamma   90.00
#
_symmetry.space_group_name_H-M   'P 1'
#
loop_
_entity.id
_entity.type
_entity.pdbx_description
1 polymer ?
#
loop_
_entity_poly.entity_id
_entity_poly.type
_entity_poly.pdbx_seq_one_letter_code
_entity_poly.pdbx_strand_id
1 'polypeptide(L)'
;NVRAAEKLGQTPEAMKAVCAELKGEPGELDGLKFDLVVCSASFHHFPSLEGMSRLLASFLKPGGALAVVDIKAAPDSRQLFPETHHHLVPRRHGISEAHLRGAFEGAGLGAFEMHDAATLKLPSVLREAGTTWFVARGVKPL
;
A
#
# COMPACT_ATOMS: atom_id res chain seq x y z
N ASN A 1 -20.50 8.84 8.36
CA ASN A 1 -20.27 8.01 7.17
C ASN A 1 -21.33 6.93 6.90
N VAL A 2 -22.08 6.40 7.87
CA VAL A 2 -23.13 5.37 7.65
C VAL A 2 -24.21 5.81 6.63
N ARG A 3 -24.69 7.05 6.73
CA ARG A 3 -25.70 7.62 5.81
C ARG A 3 -25.31 7.68 4.33
N ALA A 4 -24.02 7.64 3.98
CA ALA A 4 -23.58 7.65 2.59
C ALA A 4 -23.57 6.24 1.98
N ALA A 5 -23.18 5.23 2.77
CA ALA A 5 -23.18 3.83 2.37
C ALA A 5 -24.60 3.30 2.16
N GLU A 6 -25.53 3.62 3.07
CA GLU A 6 -26.94 3.24 2.97
C GLU A 6 -27.60 3.81 1.71
N LYS A 7 -27.27 5.06 1.33
CA LYS A 7 -27.77 5.69 0.09
C LYS A 7 -27.25 5.03 -1.18
N LEU A 8 -26.13 4.32 -1.10
CA LEU A 8 -25.55 3.54 -2.20
C LEU A 8 -25.99 2.07 -2.15
N GLY A 9 -26.91 1.70 -1.26
CA GLY A 9 -27.37 0.32 -1.08
C GLY A 9 -26.33 -0.61 -0.46
N GLN A 10 -25.25 -0.07 0.13
CA GLN A 10 -24.23 -0.86 0.79
C GLN A 10 -24.68 -1.17 2.21
N THR A 11 -24.78 -2.45 2.53
CA THR A 11 -25.03 -2.89 3.91
C THR A 11 -23.69 -3.06 4.65
N PRO A 12 -23.68 -3.06 6.00
CA PRO A 12 -22.46 -3.34 6.77
C PRO A 12 -21.80 -4.68 6.42
N GLU A 13 -22.58 -5.65 5.93
CA GLU A 13 -22.10 -6.94 5.44
C GLU A 13 -21.35 -6.82 4.10
N ALA A 14 -21.73 -5.85 3.25
CA ALA A 14 -21.10 -5.59 1.96
C ALA A 14 -19.89 -4.64 2.08
N MET A 15 -19.94 -3.68 3.00
CA MET A 15 -18.87 -2.70 3.20
C MET A 15 -18.79 -2.23 4.67
N LYS A 16 -17.63 -2.44 5.29
CA LYS A 16 -17.33 -2.04 6.67
C LYS A 16 -16.06 -1.20 6.70
N ALA A 17 -16.05 -0.18 7.55
CA ALA A 17 -14.85 0.59 7.87
C ALA A 17 -14.53 0.41 9.36
N VAL A 18 -13.27 0.21 9.67
CA VAL A 18 -12.77 0.09 11.05
C VAL A 18 -11.59 1.02 11.25
N CYS A 19 -11.53 1.69 12.39
CA CYS A 19 -10.33 2.38 12.85
C CYS A 19 -9.63 1.45 13.82
N ALA A 20 -8.52 0.85 13.40
CA ALA A 20 -7.77 -0.10 14.19
C ALA A 20 -6.28 0.01 13.88
N GLU A 21 -5.45 -0.23 14.89
CA GLU A 21 -4.05 -0.57 14.69
C GLU A 21 -3.96 -2.08 14.46
N LEU A 22 -3.43 -2.51 13.31
CA LEU A 22 -3.25 -3.93 12.99
C LEU A 22 -1.85 -4.36 13.40
N LYS A 23 -1.76 -5.47 14.12
CA LYS A 23 -0.50 -6.07 14.60
C LYS A 23 -0.19 -7.41 13.95
N GLY A 24 -1.17 -8.00 13.26
CA GLY A 24 -1.06 -9.29 12.59
C GLY A 24 -1.37 -10.45 13.52
N GLU A 25 -2.04 -10.16 14.64
CA GLU A 25 -2.36 -11.14 15.66
C GLU A 25 -3.60 -11.96 15.30
N PRO A 26 -3.70 -13.21 15.78
CA PRO A 26 -4.89 -14.02 15.56
C PRO A 26 -6.17 -13.33 16.04
N GLY A 27 -7.22 -13.38 15.22
CA GLY A 27 -8.53 -12.83 15.54
C GLY A 27 -8.74 -11.36 15.18
N GLU A 28 -7.69 -10.62 14.77
CA GLU A 28 -7.87 -9.29 14.18
C GLU A 28 -8.80 -9.34 12.97
N LEU A 29 -9.63 -8.31 12.81
CA LEU A 29 -10.66 -8.24 11.77
C LEU A 29 -11.61 -9.44 11.78
N ASP A 30 -12.01 -9.88 12.98
CA ASP A 30 -12.91 -11.02 13.20
C ASP A 30 -12.36 -12.34 12.60
N GLY A 31 -11.03 -12.43 12.47
CA GLY A 31 -10.33 -13.58 11.87
C GLY A 31 -10.46 -13.67 10.35
N LEU A 32 -11.01 -12.65 9.69
CA LEU A 32 -11.23 -12.64 8.25
C LEU A 32 -9.89 -12.69 7.49
N LYS A 33 -9.93 -13.40 6.36
CA LYS A 33 -8.86 -13.42 5.36
C LYS A 33 -9.42 -12.94 4.02
N PHE A 34 -8.56 -12.30 3.24
CA PHE A 34 -8.96 -11.60 2.03
C PHE A 34 -8.32 -12.22 0.79
N ASP A 35 -9.06 -12.22 -0.31
CA ASP A 35 -8.54 -12.56 -1.64
C ASP A 35 -7.67 -11.43 -2.20
N LEU A 36 -7.93 -10.19 -1.78
CA LEU A 36 -7.19 -8.99 -2.17
C LEU A 36 -7.06 -8.03 -0.98
N VAL A 37 -5.83 -7.58 -0.72
CA VAL A 37 -5.54 -6.43 0.16
C VAL A 37 -4.96 -5.32 -0.70
N VAL A 38 -5.47 -4.10 -0.57
CA VAL A 38 -4.97 -2.93 -1.31
C VAL A 38 -4.43 -1.91 -0.31
N CYS A 39 -3.16 -1.50 -0.49
CA CYS A 39 -2.60 -0.35 0.20
C CYS A 39 -2.38 0.78 -0.81
N SER A 40 -3.19 1.82 -0.73
CA SER A 40 -3.18 2.93 -1.69
C SER A 40 -2.69 4.21 -1.04
N ALA A 41 -1.68 4.84 -1.65
CA ALA A 41 -1.10 6.11 -1.23
C ALA A 41 -0.71 6.16 0.26
N SER A 42 -0.37 5.00 0.85
CA SER A 42 -0.10 4.89 2.29
C SER A 42 1.15 4.09 2.60
N PHE A 43 1.69 3.35 1.64
CA PHE A 43 2.80 2.43 1.88
C PHE A 43 4.09 3.18 2.21
N HIS A 44 4.27 4.36 1.60
CA HIS A 44 5.37 5.28 1.87
C HIS A 44 5.37 5.93 3.27
N HIS A 45 4.25 5.87 4.01
CA HIS A 45 4.17 6.36 5.39
C HIS A 45 4.77 5.38 6.41
N PHE A 46 4.94 4.11 6.03
CA PHE A 46 5.44 3.11 6.96
C PHE A 46 6.97 3.12 7.05
N PRO A 47 7.53 2.91 8.27
CA PRO A 47 8.98 2.92 8.47
C PRO A 47 9.67 1.68 7.87
N SER A 48 8.98 0.54 7.76
CA SER A 48 9.49 -0.69 7.15
C SER A 48 8.49 -1.25 6.15
N LEU A 49 8.92 -1.40 4.89
CA LEU A 49 8.10 -2.03 3.87
C LEU A 49 7.99 -3.53 4.12
N GLU A 50 9.05 -4.15 4.62
CA GLU A 50 9.12 -5.58 4.92
C GLU A 50 8.17 -5.95 6.06
N GLY A 51 8.17 -5.15 7.13
CA GLY A 51 7.25 -5.32 8.26
C GLY A 51 5.80 -5.18 7.83
N MET A 52 5.49 -4.12 7.07
CA MET A 52 4.14 -3.90 6.57
C MET A 52 3.71 -4.95 5.54
N SER A 53 4.59 -5.36 4.62
CA SER A 53 4.31 -6.44 3.66
C SER A 53 3.98 -7.74 4.38
N ARG A 54 4.74 -8.13 5.41
CA ARG A 54 4.43 -9.32 6.24
C ARG A 54 3.09 -9.19 6.94
N LEU A 55 2.83 -8.05 7.56
CA LEU A 55 1.57 -7.76 8.26
C LEU A 55 0.37 -7.92 7.31
N LEU A 56 0.40 -7.23 6.17
CA LEU A 56 -0.70 -7.27 5.18
C LEU A 56 -0.84 -8.66 4.54
N ALA A 57 0.27 -9.34 4.24
CA ALA A 57 0.25 -10.71 3.71
C ALA A 57 -0.33 -11.74 4.71
N SER A 58 -0.25 -11.46 6.01
CA SER A 58 -0.85 -12.31 7.05
C SER A 58 -2.38 -12.36 6.92
N PHE A 59 -3.02 -11.31 6.40
CA PHE A 59 -4.45 -11.22 6.16
C PHE A 59 -4.90 -11.86 4.84
N LEU A 60 -3.97 -12.28 3.97
CA LEU A 60 -4.32 -12.94 2.72
C LEU A 60 -4.66 -14.42 2.90
N LYS A 61 -5.65 -14.88 2.15
CA LYS A 61 -5.86 -16.32 1.87
C LYS A 61 -4.71 -16.87 1.00
N PRO A 62 -4.44 -18.19 1.01
CA PRO A 62 -3.63 -18.81 -0.04
C PRO A 62 -4.19 -18.45 -1.43
N GLY A 63 -3.32 -18.09 -2.38
CA GLY A 63 -3.71 -17.55 -3.68
C GLY A 63 -4.16 -16.08 -3.70
N GLY A 64 -4.34 -15.44 -2.54
CA GLY A 64 -4.71 -14.02 -2.45
C GLY A 64 -3.57 -13.08 -2.80
N ALA A 65 -3.88 -11.82 -3.13
CA ALA A 65 -2.88 -10.84 -3.57
C ALA A 65 -2.81 -9.58 -2.68
N LEU A 66 -1.60 -9.06 -2.50
CA LEU A 66 -1.37 -7.71 -2.00
C LEU A 66 -1.10 -6.80 -3.20
N ALA A 67 -1.89 -5.73 -3.33
CA ALA A 67 -1.66 -4.66 -4.29
C ALA A 67 -1.22 -3.37 -3.58
N VAL A 68 -0.15 -2.74 -4.06
CA VAL A 68 0.33 -1.44 -3.57
C VAL A 68 0.25 -0.43 -4.70
N VAL A 69 -0.44 0.68 -4.46
CA VAL A 69 -0.54 1.80 -5.41
C VAL A 69 0.13 3.01 -4.76
N ASP A 70 1.30 3.39 -5.23
CA ASP A 70 2.11 4.39 -4.53
C ASP A 70 3.09 5.13 -5.46
N ILE A 71 3.91 6.00 -4.88
CA ILE A 71 4.85 6.88 -5.57
C ILE A 71 6.17 6.15 -5.81
N LYS A 72 6.55 6.05 -7.09
CA LYS A 72 7.79 5.43 -7.56
C LYS A 72 8.97 6.35 -7.25
N ALA A 73 10.10 5.75 -6.89
CA ALA A 73 11.34 6.48 -6.75
C ALA A 73 11.78 7.10 -8.07
N ALA A 74 12.22 8.36 -8.03
CA ALA A 74 12.73 9.02 -9.23
C ALA A 74 14.09 8.42 -9.66
N PRO A 75 14.40 8.35 -10.97
CA PRO A 75 15.66 7.80 -11.46
C PRO A 75 16.91 8.52 -10.94
N ASP A 76 16.79 9.83 -10.69
CA ASP A 76 17.85 10.68 -10.14
C ASP A 76 17.95 10.62 -8.61
N SER A 77 17.16 9.75 -7.95
CA SER A 77 17.10 9.62 -6.49
C SER A 77 16.78 10.92 -5.76
N ARG A 78 16.15 11.90 -6.44
CA ARG A 78 15.78 13.16 -5.79
C ARG A 78 14.72 12.94 -4.71
N GLN A 79 14.69 13.83 -3.73
CA GLN A 79 13.59 13.89 -2.77
C GLN A 79 12.30 14.33 -3.49
N LEU A 80 11.24 13.56 -3.28
CA LEU A 80 9.92 13.83 -3.86
C LEU A 80 9.04 14.63 -2.90
N PHE A 81 9.22 14.41 -1.60
CA PHE A 81 8.43 15.05 -0.55
C PHE A 81 9.16 16.26 0.05
N PRO A 82 8.48 17.42 0.22
CA PRO A 82 9.05 18.58 0.89
C PRO A 82 9.48 18.28 2.33
N GLU A 83 10.48 19.01 2.84
CA GLU A 83 10.99 18.86 4.21
C GLU A 83 9.90 18.99 5.28
N THR A 84 8.91 19.85 5.03
CA THR A 84 7.74 20.02 5.91
C THR A 84 6.97 18.73 6.16
N HIS A 85 7.06 17.74 5.28
CA HIS A 85 6.35 16.45 5.38
C HIS A 85 7.25 15.31 5.90
N HIS A 86 8.54 15.55 6.16
CA HIS A 86 9.50 14.49 6.52
C HIS A 86 9.20 13.79 7.85
N HIS A 87 8.41 14.41 8.73
CA HIS A 87 7.94 13.82 9.98
C HIS A 87 6.79 12.82 9.78
N LEU A 88 6.07 12.88 8.65
CA LEU A 88 4.97 11.97 8.29
C LEU A 88 5.35 10.99 7.18
N VAL A 89 6.40 11.29 6.41
CA VAL A 89 6.83 10.50 5.25
C VAL A 89 8.26 10.03 5.45
N PRO A 90 8.47 8.84 6.06
CA PRO A 90 9.79 8.23 6.15
C PRO A 90 10.43 8.03 4.77
N ARG A 91 9.62 7.74 3.74
CA ARG A 91 10.06 7.41 2.38
C ARG A 91 10.11 8.63 1.46
N ARG A 92 10.99 9.56 1.80
CA ARG A 92 11.17 10.87 1.14
C ARG A 92 11.50 10.80 -0.36
N HIS A 93 11.99 9.66 -0.84
CA HIS A 93 12.43 9.45 -2.22
C HIS A 93 11.49 8.55 -3.02
N GLY A 94 10.31 8.22 -2.49
CA GLY A 94 9.43 7.20 -3.08
C GLY A 94 9.94 5.77 -2.86
N ILE A 95 9.39 4.84 -3.62
CA ILE A 95 9.65 3.41 -3.50
C ILE A 95 10.26 2.88 -4.81
N SER A 96 11.42 2.24 -4.72
CA SER A 96 12.03 1.56 -5.86
C SER A 96 11.47 0.15 -6.03
N GLU A 97 11.43 -0.33 -7.27
CA GLU A 97 10.95 -1.68 -7.58
C GLU A 97 11.77 -2.75 -6.85
N ALA A 98 13.09 -2.65 -6.87
CA ALA A 98 13.98 -3.63 -6.22
C ALA A 98 13.69 -3.76 -4.71
N HIS A 99 13.44 -2.63 -4.04
CA HIS A 99 13.13 -2.65 -2.62
C HIS A 99 11.74 -3.24 -2.33
N LEU A 100 10.74 -2.83 -3.12
CA LEU A 100 9.38 -3.35 -2.96
C LEU A 100 9.31 -4.86 -3.26
N ARG A 101 10.00 -5.31 -4.30
CA ARG A 101 10.16 -6.72 -4.64
C ARG A 101 10.76 -7.52 -3.49
N GLY A 102 11.89 -7.07 -2.94
CA GLY A 102 12.51 -7.71 -1.79
C GLY A 102 11.61 -7.76 -0.55
N ALA A 103 10.85 -6.70 -0.29
CA ALA A 103 9.88 -6.67 0.81
C ALA A 103 8.71 -7.65 0.59
N PHE A 104 8.23 -7.80 -0.64
CA PHE A 104 7.15 -8.73 -1.00
C PHE A 104 7.63 -10.19 -0.92
N GLU A 105 8.78 -10.50 -1.52
CA GLU A 105 9.37 -11.84 -1.50
C GLU A 105 9.72 -12.25 -0.07
N GLY A 106 10.30 -11.35 0.73
CA GLY A 106 10.57 -11.57 2.16
C GLY A 106 9.31 -11.68 3.04
N ALA A 107 8.14 -11.32 2.50
CA ALA A 107 6.83 -11.55 3.12
C ALA A 107 6.14 -12.84 2.64
N GLY A 108 6.82 -13.64 1.81
CA GLY A 108 6.27 -14.85 1.21
C GLY A 108 5.32 -14.58 0.05
N LEU A 109 5.34 -13.39 -0.54
CA LEU A 109 4.58 -13.07 -1.74
C LEU A 109 5.44 -13.32 -2.99
N GLY A 110 4.96 -14.20 -3.87
CA GLY A 110 5.57 -14.48 -5.17
C GLY A 110 4.88 -13.74 -6.31
N ALA A 111 5.21 -14.13 -7.55
CA ALA A 111 4.64 -13.57 -8.78
C ALA A 111 4.60 -12.03 -8.79
N PHE A 112 5.72 -11.41 -8.37
CA PHE A 112 5.80 -9.96 -8.20
C PHE A 112 5.81 -9.25 -9.55
N GLU A 113 4.92 -8.28 -9.69
CA GLU A 113 4.79 -7.39 -10.83
C GLU A 113 4.69 -5.93 -10.35
N MET A 114 5.28 -5.00 -11.09
CA MET A 114 5.15 -3.56 -10.85
C MET A 114 5.08 -2.83 -12.18
N HIS A 115 4.08 -1.97 -12.33
CA HIS A 115 3.84 -1.20 -13.55
C HIS A 115 3.64 0.28 -13.21
N ASP A 116 4.13 1.16 -14.08
CA ASP A 116 3.84 2.57 -13.99
C ASP A 116 2.37 2.81 -14.36
N ALA A 117 1.66 3.58 -13.53
CA ALA A 117 0.22 3.81 -13.67
C ALA A 117 -0.09 5.20 -14.23
N ALA A 118 0.56 6.23 -13.69
CA ALA A 118 0.39 7.60 -14.14
C ALA A 118 1.59 8.46 -13.74
N THR A 119 1.92 9.49 -14.53
CA THR A 119 2.85 10.54 -14.10
C THR A 119 2.05 11.82 -13.87
N LEU A 120 2.04 12.28 -12.62
CA LEU A 120 1.25 13.42 -12.19
C LEU A 120 2.15 14.56 -11.72
N LYS A 121 1.75 15.80 -12.02
CA LYS A 121 2.33 17.00 -11.41
C LYS A 121 1.41 17.40 -10.26
N LEU A 122 1.88 17.27 -9.03
CA LEU A 122 1.11 17.61 -7.82
C LEU A 122 1.87 18.68 -7.02
N PRO A 123 1.87 19.95 -7.45
CA PRO A 123 2.74 21.00 -6.90
C PRO A 123 2.52 21.29 -5.41
N SER A 124 1.31 21.02 -4.90
CA SER A 124 0.95 21.25 -3.50
C SER A 124 1.39 20.15 -2.54
N VAL A 125 1.77 18.97 -3.05
CA VAL A 125 2.09 17.78 -2.25
C VAL A 125 3.50 17.28 -2.53
N LEU A 126 3.99 17.47 -3.76
CA LEU A 126 5.25 16.96 -4.28
C LEU A 126 6.01 18.09 -4.99
N ARG A 127 7.34 17.98 -5.07
CA ARG A 127 8.16 18.95 -5.82
C ARG A 127 7.71 19.00 -7.29
N GLU A 128 7.89 20.15 -7.95
CA GLU A 128 7.32 20.50 -9.27
C GLU A 128 7.61 19.53 -10.43
N ALA A 129 8.61 18.67 -10.29
CA ALA A 129 8.92 17.66 -11.30
C ALA A 129 7.89 16.52 -11.25
N GLY A 130 7.45 16.04 -12.43
CA GLY A 130 6.46 14.97 -12.54
C GLY A 130 6.82 13.76 -11.68
N THR A 131 5.84 13.27 -10.92
CA THR A 131 5.99 12.09 -10.06
C THR A 131 5.23 10.92 -10.66
N THR A 132 5.93 9.81 -10.82
CA THR A 132 5.34 8.58 -11.35
C THR A 132 4.72 7.76 -10.22
N TRP A 133 3.45 7.43 -10.38
CA TRP A 133 2.73 6.47 -9.58
C TRP A 133 2.87 5.08 -10.21
N PHE A 134 2.89 4.06 -9.38
CA PHE A 134 2.92 2.67 -9.80
C PHE A 134 1.76 1.87 -9.20
N VAL A 135 1.48 0.73 -9.81
CA VAL A 135 0.72 -0.37 -9.21
C VAL A 135 1.64 -1.57 -9.14
N ALA A 136 1.81 -2.13 -7.94
CA ALA A 136 2.55 -3.37 -7.72
C ALA A 136 1.63 -4.44 -7.15
N ARG A 137 1.92 -5.69 -7.47
CA ARG A 137 1.17 -6.86 -7.02
C ARG A 137 2.12 -7.98 -6.61
N GLY A 138 1.80 -8.66 -5.52
CA GLY A 138 2.40 -9.95 -5.15
C GLY A 138 1.33 -10.91 -4.67
N VAL A 139 1.55 -12.20 -4.92
CA VAL A 139 0.57 -13.26 -4.68
C VAL A 139 1.07 -14.20 -3.61
N LYS A 140 0.22 -14.48 -2.63
CA LYS A 140 0.48 -15.52 -1.62
C LYS A 140 0.34 -16.89 -2.29
N PRO A 141 1.32 -17.79 -2.14
CA PRO A 141 1.21 -19.17 -2.67
C PRO A 141 -0.06 -19.89 -2.22
N LEU A 142 -0.50 -20.86 -3.03
CA LEU A 142 -1.64 -21.75 -2.73
C LEU A 142 -1.34 -22.73 -1.59
#